data_AF-A0A8B8E8X4-F1
#
_entry.id   AF-A0A8B8E8X4-F1
#
_cell.length_a   1.000
_cell.length_b   1.000
_cell.length_c   1.000
_cell.angle_alpha   90.00
_cell.angle_beta   90.00
_cell.angle_gamma   90.00
#
_symmetry.space_group_name_H-M   'P 1'
#
loop_
_entity.id
_entity.type
_entity.pdbx_description
1 polymer ?
#
loop_
_entity_poly.entity_id
_entity_poly.type
_entity_poly.pdbx_seq_one_letter_code
_entity_poly.pdbx_strand_id
1 'polypeptide(L)'
;MTYYVCKCFFTNNIFLKKYNMHVTYYDDEQFKRDFLQLLNKHGCDTEEKVQEACDEILCEVSRRRRLGEESLRRKEMIAAQYTPRHPSIYHLKDEYLSPEFLDLVQFCKTNTSSSQEDIIGKIKVCKADRVYTFPIFTEDFCRLFVEELSHFEDCDCPKGRPNTMNKYGVLLNELGFDENFLTPLREHYISAITSILYPDWGGASLDSHKAFVVKYKLGEDTDLNYHYDNAEITLNVSLGKTFTGGELYFGDMIEPQKVTNKNTNFSEISHVPTVALLHRGQHRHGAWPISSGERYNLIIWMRSSAVRNVCCPMCHNEPDLVPTVGFGDGFTKQTETVDVCAV
;
A
#
# COMPACT_ATOMS: atom_id res chain seq x y z
N MET A 1 2.78 -18.40 -9.79
CA MET A 1 3.94 -17.99 -8.95
C MET A 1 3.51 -18.06 -7.50
N THR A 2 4.31 -18.64 -6.62
CA THR A 2 4.02 -18.65 -5.17
C THR A 2 4.62 -17.41 -4.53
N TYR A 3 3.85 -16.71 -3.71
CA TYR A 3 4.32 -15.54 -2.97
C TYR A 3 4.55 -15.84 -1.50
N TYR A 4 5.36 -14.99 -0.88
CA TYR A 4 5.87 -15.15 0.47
C TYR A 4 5.76 -13.85 1.27
N VAL A 5 5.87 -13.97 2.58
CA VAL A 5 6.24 -12.88 3.49
C VAL A 5 7.61 -13.19 4.10
N CYS A 6 8.35 -12.16 4.52
CA CYS A 6 9.53 -12.37 5.35
C CYS A 6 9.07 -12.74 6.78
N LYS A 7 9.73 -13.71 7.42
CA LYS A 7 9.42 -14.19 8.78
C LYS A 7 9.43 -13.08 9.82
N CYS A 8 10.22 -12.01 9.59
CA CYS A 8 10.23 -10.84 10.46
C CYS A 8 8.84 -10.16 10.56
N PHE A 9 7.94 -10.39 9.61
CA PHE A 9 6.56 -9.93 9.69
C PHE A 9 5.86 -10.42 10.97
N PHE A 10 6.25 -11.57 11.52
CA PHE A 10 5.66 -12.13 12.74
C PHE A 10 6.39 -11.72 14.02
N THR A 11 7.49 -10.97 13.94
CA THR A 11 8.34 -10.65 15.09
C THR A 11 8.61 -9.16 15.23
N ASN A 12 8.72 -8.42 14.11
CA ASN A 12 9.16 -7.03 14.09
C ASN A 12 7.97 -6.07 13.96
N ASN A 13 8.22 -4.81 14.35
CA ASN A 13 7.29 -3.69 14.15
C ASN A 13 5.90 -3.96 14.76
N ILE A 14 5.85 -4.57 15.94
CA ILE A 14 4.60 -4.81 16.67
C ILE A 14 4.32 -3.57 17.52
N PHE A 15 3.19 -2.91 17.29
CA PHE A 15 2.86 -1.66 17.97
C PHE A 15 2.07 -1.95 19.24
N LEU A 16 2.62 -1.56 20.38
CA LEU A 16 1.94 -1.59 21.68
C LEU A 16 1.20 -0.27 21.90
N LYS A 17 -0.13 -0.29 21.77
CA LYS A 17 -0.93 0.93 21.74
C LYS A 17 -0.84 1.72 23.05
N LYS A 18 -0.88 1.02 24.18
CA LYS A 18 -0.86 1.61 25.53
C LYS A 18 0.43 2.41 25.80
N TYR A 19 1.54 1.97 25.22
CA TYR A 19 2.87 2.53 25.44
C TYR A 19 3.36 3.38 24.26
N ASN A 20 2.58 3.45 23.17
CA ASN A 20 2.88 4.19 21.94
C ASN A 20 4.28 3.87 21.40
N MET A 21 4.61 2.58 21.29
CA MET A 21 5.93 2.14 20.87
C MET A 21 5.88 0.86 20.03
N HIS A 22 6.86 0.71 19.16
CA HIS A 22 7.08 -0.51 18.40
C HIS A 22 8.11 -1.40 19.10
N VAL A 23 7.85 -2.71 19.10
CA VAL A 23 8.70 -3.71 19.71
C VAL A 23 9.03 -4.83 18.72
N THR A 24 10.11 -5.54 19.02
CA THR A 24 10.46 -6.82 18.40
C THR A 24 10.23 -7.92 19.42
N TYR A 25 9.56 -8.99 19.00
CA TYR A 25 9.17 -10.09 19.87
C TYR A 25 9.51 -11.44 19.22
N TYR A 26 10.41 -12.19 19.85
CA TYR A 26 10.71 -13.58 19.50
C TYR A 26 10.14 -14.55 20.54
N ASP A 27 10.30 -14.20 21.82
CA ASP A 27 9.80 -14.91 22.99
C ASP A 27 9.75 -13.95 24.19
N ASP A 28 9.09 -14.38 25.27
CA ASP A 28 8.91 -13.56 26.48
C ASP A 28 10.24 -13.18 27.14
N GLU A 29 11.25 -14.06 27.10
CA GLU A 29 12.54 -13.81 27.73
C GLU A 29 13.32 -12.71 27.00
N GLN A 30 13.33 -12.74 25.66
CA GLN A 30 13.88 -11.68 24.83
C GLN A 30 13.11 -10.37 25.03
N PHE A 31 11.79 -10.41 25.00
CA PHE A 31 10.96 -9.22 25.15
C PHE A 31 11.22 -8.51 26.48
N LYS A 32 11.22 -9.26 27.60
CA LYS A 32 11.51 -8.72 28.93
C LYS A 32 12.92 -8.15 29.01
N ARG A 33 13.92 -8.86 28.50
CA ARG A 33 15.31 -8.39 28.51
C ARG A 33 15.50 -7.08 27.75
N ASP A 34 14.86 -6.95 26.59
CA ASP A 34 15.14 -5.84 25.68
C ASP A 34 14.23 -4.62 25.92
N PHE A 35 12.98 -4.82 26.38
CA PHE A 35 11.98 -3.75 26.46
C PHE A 35 11.49 -3.40 27.86
N LEU A 36 11.68 -4.24 28.90
CA LEU A 36 11.10 -4.01 30.23
C LEU A 36 11.54 -2.68 30.84
N GLN A 37 12.82 -2.31 30.72
CA GLN A 37 13.31 -1.03 31.25
C GLN A 37 12.64 0.18 30.58
N LEU A 38 12.36 0.09 29.28
CA LEU A 38 11.70 1.17 28.55
C LEU A 38 10.20 1.20 28.87
N LEU A 39 9.54 0.04 28.89
CA LEU A 39 8.14 -0.10 29.26
C LEU A 39 7.86 0.40 30.69
N ASN A 40 8.76 0.14 31.65
CA ASN A 40 8.67 0.69 33.00
C ASN A 40 8.63 2.23 33.00
N LYS A 41 9.44 2.89 32.16
CA LYS A 41 9.43 4.36 32.02
C LYS A 41 8.12 4.89 31.43
N HIS A 42 7.39 4.04 30.71
CA HIS A 42 6.06 4.32 30.16
C HIS A 42 4.93 3.79 31.05
N GLY A 43 5.21 3.40 32.30
CA GLY A 43 4.20 3.02 33.29
C GLY A 43 3.80 1.54 33.30
N CYS A 44 4.55 0.66 32.63
CA CYS A 44 4.39 -0.81 32.68
C CYS A 44 5.19 -1.41 33.86
N ASP A 45 4.87 -1.04 35.09
CA ASP A 45 5.68 -1.25 36.30
C ASP A 45 5.25 -2.44 37.19
N THR A 46 4.33 -3.28 36.71
CA THR A 46 3.81 -4.45 37.43
C THR A 46 3.84 -5.68 36.54
N GLU A 47 3.94 -6.87 37.13
CA GLU A 47 3.93 -8.14 36.38
C GLU A 47 2.64 -8.30 35.55
N GLU A 48 1.50 -7.86 36.07
CA GLU A 48 0.21 -7.86 35.36
C GLU A 48 0.27 -7.03 34.07
N LYS A 49 0.79 -5.79 34.14
CA LYS A 49 0.93 -4.93 32.94
C LYS A 49 1.92 -5.50 31.91
N VAL A 50 2.95 -6.21 32.36
CA VAL A 50 3.90 -6.89 31.47
C VAL A 50 3.21 -8.06 30.77
N GLN A 51 2.42 -8.84 31.51
CA GLN A 51 1.65 -9.93 30.93
C GLN A 51 0.61 -9.42 29.92
N GLU A 52 -0.12 -8.34 30.24
CA GLU A 52 -1.03 -7.69 29.29
C GLU A 52 -0.32 -7.29 27.98
N ALA A 53 0.92 -6.78 28.07
CA ALA A 53 1.70 -6.41 26.90
C ALA A 53 2.11 -7.63 26.07
N CYS A 54 2.53 -8.72 26.71
CA CYS A 54 2.80 -10.00 26.03
C CYS A 54 1.53 -10.53 25.34
N ASP A 55 0.38 -10.49 26.01
CA ASP A 55 -0.89 -10.95 25.46
C ASP A 55 -1.32 -10.10 24.25
N GLU A 56 -1.16 -8.78 24.29
CA GLU A 56 -1.38 -7.87 23.15
C GLU A 56 -0.50 -8.26 21.95
N ILE A 57 0.79 -8.55 22.21
CA ILE A 57 1.74 -8.98 21.18
C ILE A 57 1.33 -10.33 20.58
N LEU A 58 1.04 -11.33 21.40
CA LEU A 58 0.64 -12.66 20.93
C LEU A 58 -0.68 -12.62 20.14
N CYS A 59 -1.62 -11.77 20.53
CA CYS A 59 -2.84 -11.50 19.77
C CYS A 59 -2.52 -10.92 18.38
N GLU A 60 -1.62 -9.93 18.30
CA GLU A 60 -1.20 -9.33 17.03
C GLU A 60 -0.45 -10.34 16.14
N VAL A 61 0.47 -11.13 16.70
CA VAL A 61 1.17 -12.20 15.96
C VAL A 61 0.17 -13.22 15.43
N SER A 62 -0.80 -13.65 16.24
CA SER A 62 -1.86 -14.58 15.84
C SER A 62 -2.77 -13.99 14.76
N ARG A 63 -3.04 -12.68 14.80
CA ARG A 63 -3.76 -11.97 13.74
C ARG A 63 -2.96 -11.97 12.44
N ARG A 64 -1.67 -11.62 12.50
CA ARG A 64 -0.76 -11.59 11.33
C ARG A 64 -0.66 -12.95 10.65
N ARG A 65 -0.58 -14.04 11.40
CA ARG A 65 -0.54 -15.42 10.87
C ARG A 65 -1.81 -15.80 10.11
N ARG A 66 -2.97 -15.34 10.58
CA ARG A 66 -4.27 -15.65 9.97
C ARG A 66 -4.70 -14.68 8.86
N LEU A 67 -3.90 -13.66 8.55
CA LEU A 67 -4.29 -12.59 7.61
C LEU A 67 -4.71 -13.12 6.23
N GLY A 68 -3.93 -14.04 5.65
CA GLY A 68 -4.21 -14.60 4.33
C GLY A 68 -5.49 -15.43 4.30
N GLU A 69 -5.62 -16.36 5.24
CA GLU A 69 -6.79 -17.24 5.38
C GLU A 69 -8.08 -16.44 5.64
N GLU A 70 -8.02 -15.45 6.54
CA GLU A 70 -9.16 -14.58 6.83
C GLU A 70 -9.53 -13.69 5.63
N SER A 71 -8.56 -13.29 4.81
CA SER A 71 -8.84 -12.54 3.57
C SER A 71 -9.55 -13.40 2.53
N LEU A 72 -9.11 -14.66 2.34
CA LEU A 72 -9.82 -15.60 1.46
C LEU A 72 -11.24 -15.86 1.93
N ARG A 73 -11.41 -16.14 3.22
CA ARG A 73 -12.73 -16.39 3.81
C ARG A 73 -13.67 -15.20 3.58
N ARG A 74 -13.20 -13.97 3.79
CA ARG A 74 -13.99 -12.77 3.49
C ARG A 74 -14.32 -12.67 2.01
N LYS A 75 -13.34 -12.88 1.12
CA LYS A 75 -13.54 -12.86 -0.33
C LYS A 75 -14.62 -13.85 -0.77
N GLU A 76 -14.59 -15.07 -0.26
CA GLU A 76 -15.62 -16.10 -0.54
C GLU A 76 -17.00 -15.68 -0.04
N MET A 77 -17.10 -15.15 1.18
CA MET A 77 -18.36 -14.65 1.74
C MET A 77 -18.92 -13.46 0.94
N ILE A 78 -18.06 -12.51 0.56
CA ILE A 78 -18.43 -11.36 -0.28
C ILE A 78 -18.95 -11.84 -1.62
N ALA A 79 -18.23 -12.73 -2.30
CA ALA A 79 -18.66 -13.27 -3.59
C ALA A 79 -20.01 -14.00 -3.54
N ALA A 80 -20.35 -14.59 -2.39
CA ALA A 80 -21.63 -15.29 -2.20
C ALA A 80 -22.81 -14.37 -1.84
N GLN A 81 -22.56 -13.20 -1.25
CA GLN A 81 -23.60 -12.36 -0.63
C GLN A 81 -23.77 -11.00 -1.31
N TYR A 82 -22.70 -10.46 -1.88
CA TYR A 82 -22.69 -9.13 -2.47
C TYR A 82 -23.12 -9.16 -3.93
N THR A 83 -24.05 -8.29 -4.31
CA THR A 83 -24.42 -8.07 -5.70
C THR A 83 -23.86 -6.72 -6.16
N PRO A 84 -22.90 -6.70 -7.10
CA PRO A 84 -22.32 -5.47 -7.60
C PRO A 84 -23.37 -4.53 -8.20
N ARG A 85 -23.27 -3.23 -7.90
CA ARG A 85 -24.12 -2.20 -8.49
C ARG A 85 -23.73 -1.92 -9.94
N HIS A 86 -22.43 -1.94 -10.22
CA HIS A 86 -21.83 -1.67 -11.52
C HIS A 86 -20.93 -2.84 -11.97
N PRO A 87 -21.47 -4.00 -12.34
CA PRO A 87 -20.65 -5.19 -12.67
C PRO A 87 -19.60 -4.94 -13.78
N SER A 88 -19.85 -3.99 -14.69
CA SER A 88 -18.95 -3.68 -15.79
C SER A 88 -17.61 -3.07 -15.37
N ILE A 89 -17.51 -2.46 -14.19
CA ILE A 89 -16.28 -1.78 -13.76
C ILE A 89 -15.25 -2.72 -13.13
N TYR A 90 -15.60 -3.99 -12.93
CA TYR A 90 -14.68 -5.03 -12.43
C TYR A 90 -13.66 -5.51 -13.47
N HIS A 91 -13.84 -5.10 -14.73
CA HIS A 91 -12.94 -5.40 -15.83
C HIS A 91 -12.40 -4.08 -16.38
N LEU A 92 -11.08 -3.93 -16.46
CA LEU A 92 -10.46 -2.72 -16.99
C LEU A 92 -10.86 -2.52 -18.45
N LYS A 93 -11.19 -1.28 -18.82
CA LYS A 93 -11.44 -0.84 -20.19
C LYS A 93 -10.72 0.47 -20.43
N ASP A 94 -10.25 0.67 -21.66
CA ASP A 94 -9.61 1.93 -22.07
C ASP A 94 -10.53 3.14 -21.87
N GLU A 95 -11.85 2.96 -22.01
CA GLU A 95 -12.87 4.00 -21.78
C GLU A 95 -12.87 4.57 -20.35
N TYR A 96 -12.31 3.84 -19.39
CA TYR A 96 -12.20 4.28 -18.00
C TYR A 96 -10.97 5.15 -17.77
N LEU A 97 -10.00 5.10 -18.69
CA LEU A 97 -8.72 5.79 -18.62
C LEU A 97 -8.81 7.14 -19.33
N SER A 98 -8.11 8.15 -18.82
CA SER A 98 -8.09 9.46 -19.47
C SER A 98 -7.30 9.39 -20.79
N PRO A 99 -7.67 10.16 -21.82
CA PRO A 99 -6.91 10.22 -23.07
C PRO A 99 -5.44 10.58 -22.85
N GLU A 100 -5.15 11.52 -21.94
CA GLU A 100 -3.79 11.94 -21.61
C GLU A 100 -2.96 10.81 -21.00
N PHE A 101 -3.59 9.94 -20.18
CA PHE A 101 -2.94 8.77 -19.63
C PHE A 101 -2.62 7.73 -20.70
N LEU A 102 -3.56 7.47 -21.61
CA LEU A 102 -3.35 6.54 -22.72
C LEU A 102 -2.23 7.02 -23.64
N ASP A 103 -2.20 8.31 -23.96
CA ASP A 103 -1.12 8.93 -24.76
C ASP A 103 0.23 8.83 -24.05
N LEU A 104 0.27 9.06 -22.73
CA LEU A 104 1.47 8.91 -21.91
C LEU A 104 1.99 7.46 -21.93
N VAL A 105 1.10 6.48 -21.74
CA VAL A 105 1.44 5.05 -21.76
C VAL A 105 1.97 4.66 -23.14
N GLN A 106 1.29 5.08 -24.21
CA GLN A 106 1.70 4.79 -25.57
C GLN A 106 3.09 5.38 -25.86
N PHE A 107 3.32 6.63 -25.45
CA PHE A 107 4.62 7.27 -25.55
C PHE A 107 5.73 6.46 -24.87
N CYS A 108 5.49 5.99 -23.65
CA CYS A 108 6.46 5.18 -22.90
C CYS A 108 6.73 3.82 -23.55
N LYS A 109 5.72 3.20 -24.16
CA LYS A 109 5.86 1.91 -24.85
C LYS A 109 6.63 2.00 -26.17
N THR A 110 6.43 3.06 -26.95
CA THR A 110 7.03 3.18 -28.28
C THR A 110 8.48 3.67 -28.26
N ASN A 111 8.88 4.40 -27.22
CA ASN A 111 10.20 5.01 -27.13
C ASN A 111 11.06 4.26 -26.11
N THR A 112 11.57 3.08 -26.49
CA THR A 112 12.44 2.24 -25.64
C THR A 112 13.76 2.91 -25.24
N SER A 113 14.10 4.03 -25.86
CA SER A 113 15.28 4.86 -25.56
C SER A 113 14.94 6.15 -24.81
N SER A 114 13.67 6.39 -24.46
CA SER A 114 13.27 7.65 -23.83
C SER A 114 13.98 7.87 -22.51
N SER A 115 14.56 9.05 -22.36
CA SER A 115 15.15 9.47 -21.10
C SER A 115 14.05 9.88 -20.12
N GLN A 116 14.39 9.97 -18.83
CA GLN A 116 13.49 10.54 -17.83
C GLN A 116 13.05 11.97 -18.18
N GLU A 117 13.87 12.72 -18.91
CA GLU A 117 13.58 14.10 -19.29
C GLU A 117 12.42 14.18 -20.29
N ASP A 118 12.32 13.20 -21.19
CA ASP A 118 11.26 13.14 -22.21
C ASP A 118 9.86 12.98 -21.58
N ILE A 119 9.76 12.12 -20.56
CA ILE A 119 8.50 11.87 -19.86
C ILE A 119 8.15 13.01 -18.90
N ILE A 120 9.15 13.66 -18.28
CA ILE A 120 8.95 14.82 -17.40
C ILE A 120 8.24 15.96 -18.12
N GLY A 121 8.46 16.14 -19.43
CA GLY A 121 7.73 17.13 -20.23
C GLY A 121 6.24 16.85 -20.43
N LYS A 122 5.77 15.63 -20.10
CA LYS A 122 4.38 15.17 -20.29
C LYS A 122 3.61 14.98 -18.99
N ILE A 123 4.28 15.06 -17.84
CA ILE A 123 3.68 14.86 -16.52
C ILE A 123 4.00 16.05 -15.61
N LYS A 124 3.22 16.23 -14.54
CA LYS A 124 3.50 17.29 -13.57
C LYS A 124 4.44 16.78 -12.48
N VAL A 125 5.65 17.35 -12.45
CA VAL A 125 6.61 17.16 -11.34
C VAL A 125 6.16 17.97 -10.13
N CYS A 126 6.08 17.33 -8.98
CA CYS A 126 5.68 17.97 -7.74
C CYS A 126 6.87 18.59 -7.00
N LYS A 127 6.59 19.35 -5.93
CA LYS A 127 7.64 19.95 -5.09
C LYS A 127 8.50 18.89 -4.38
N ALA A 128 7.90 17.76 -4.03
CA ALA A 128 8.61 16.63 -3.44
C ALA A 128 9.40 15.87 -4.51
N ASP A 129 10.61 15.44 -4.17
CA ASP A 129 11.53 14.78 -5.09
C ASP A 129 10.93 13.50 -5.69
N ARG A 130 10.99 13.35 -7.02
CA ARG A 130 10.48 12.14 -7.71
C ARG A 130 9.03 11.77 -7.37
N VAL A 131 8.21 12.78 -7.08
CA VAL A 131 6.76 12.68 -6.98
C VAL A 131 6.13 13.30 -8.22
N TYR A 132 5.32 12.53 -8.92
CA TYR A 132 4.73 12.92 -10.19
C TYR A 132 3.21 12.84 -10.11
N THR A 133 2.54 13.69 -10.87
CA THR A 133 1.09 13.67 -11.02
C THR A 133 0.68 13.71 -12.48
N PHE A 134 -0.39 12.99 -12.82
CA PHE A 134 -0.96 12.94 -14.15
C PHE A 134 -2.45 12.52 -14.07
N PRO A 135 -3.32 13.01 -14.97
CA PRO A 135 -4.66 12.46 -15.13
C PRO A 135 -4.58 10.95 -15.39
N ILE A 136 -5.48 10.15 -14.80
CA ILE A 136 -5.47 8.69 -15.00
C ILE A 136 -6.83 8.13 -15.39
N PHE A 137 -7.91 8.59 -14.75
CA PHE A 137 -9.25 8.06 -14.96
C PHE A 137 -10.19 9.13 -15.50
N THR A 138 -11.26 8.71 -16.17
CA THR A 138 -12.36 9.59 -16.53
C THR A 138 -13.22 9.92 -15.31
N GLU A 139 -13.88 11.09 -15.32
CA GLU A 139 -14.81 11.48 -14.25
C GLU A 139 -15.95 10.48 -14.11
N ASP A 140 -16.45 9.94 -15.22
CA ASP A 140 -17.52 8.94 -15.22
C ASP A 140 -17.10 7.63 -14.57
N PHE A 141 -15.90 7.11 -14.86
CA PHE A 141 -15.41 5.93 -14.16
C PHE A 141 -15.25 6.21 -12.66
N CYS A 142 -14.66 7.34 -12.30
CA CYS A 142 -14.50 7.76 -10.90
C CYS A 142 -15.84 7.80 -10.16
N ARG A 143 -16.88 8.36 -10.79
CA ARG A 143 -18.24 8.38 -10.25
C ARG A 143 -18.81 6.98 -10.07
N LEU A 144 -18.78 6.13 -11.10
CA LEU A 144 -19.27 4.75 -11.04
C LEU A 144 -18.53 3.94 -9.97
N PHE A 145 -17.23 4.14 -9.84
CA PHE A 145 -16.42 3.44 -8.86
C PHE A 145 -16.75 3.87 -7.43
N VAL A 146 -16.91 5.17 -7.18
CA VAL A 146 -17.38 5.66 -5.86
C VAL A 146 -18.77 5.15 -5.53
N GLU A 147 -19.71 5.09 -6.49
CA GLU A 147 -21.04 4.52 -6.28
C GLU A 147 -20.99 3.03 -5.92
N GLU A 148 -20.14 2.25 -6.57
CA GLU A 148 -19.91 0.82 -6.26
C GLU A 148 -19.32 0.65 -4.86
N LEU A 149 -18.35 1.49 -4.49
CA LEU A 149 -17.72 1.45 -3.17
C LEU A 149 -18.71 1.79 -2.07
N SER A 150 -19.51 2.86 -2.23
CA SER A 150 -20.56 3.20 -1.27
C SER A 150 -21.61 2.10 -1.15
N HIS A 151 -22.00 1.46 -2.26
CA HIS A 151 -22.92 0.32 -2.26
C HIS A 151 -22.36 -0.88 -1.48
N PHE A 152 -21.06 -1.18 -1.63
CA PHE A 152 -20.40 -2.21 -0.84
C PHE A 152 -20.25 -1.84 0.64
N GLU A 153 -19.96 -0.56 0.94
CA GLU A 153 -19.88 -0.04 2.30
C GLU A 153 -21.20 -0.25 3.06
N ASP A 154 -22.33 -0.01 2.39
CA ASP A 154 -23.68 -0.17 2.93
C ASP A 154 -24.16 -1.64 3.01
N CYS A 155 -23.51 -2.58 2.31
CA CYS A 155 -23.82 -4.00 2.42
C CYS A 155 -23.49 -4.55 3.83
N ASP A 156 -24.29 -5.48 4.37
CA ASP A 156 -23.91 -6.30 5.53
C ASP A 156 -22.93 -7.44 5.17
N CYS A 157 -21.91 -7.08 4.40
CA CYS A 157 -20.83 -7.95 3.96
C CYS A 157 -19.64 -7.82 4.92
N PRO A 158 -18.85 -8.89 5.19
CA PRO A 158 -17.66 -8.78 6.01
C PRO A 158 -16.61 -7.90 5.33
N LYS A 159 -15.96 -7.00 6.08
CA LYS A 159 -14.99 -6.03 5.55
C LYS A 159 -13.67 -6.14 6.29
N GLY A 160 -12.58 -6.37 5.55
CA GLY A 160 -11.22 -6.24 6.09
C GLY A 160 -10.82 -4.77 6.24
N ARG A 161 -9.87 -4.48 7.12
CA ARG A 161 -9.29 -3.13 7.22
C ARG A 161 -8.32 -2.88 6.05
N PRO A 162 -8.36 -1.70 5.40
CA PRO A 162 -7.49 -1.39 4.26
C PRO A 162 -6.00 -1.44 4.64
N ASN A 163 -5.64 -0.85 5.78
CA ASN A 163 -4.30 -0.91 6.37
C ASN A 163 -4.37 -0.77 7.90
N THR A 164 -3.22 -0.69 8.57
CA THR A 164 -3.12 -0.60 10.03
C THR A 164 -3.46 0.78 10.60
N MET A 165 -3.51 1.82 9.77
CA MET A 165 -3.68 3.22 10.15
C MET A 165 -5.05 3.80 9.76
N ASN A 166 -5.73 3.22 8.77
CA ASN A 166 -7.08 3.61 8.35
C ASN A 166 -8.12 2.60 8.85
N LYS A 167 -9.22 3.12 9.40
CA LYS A 167 -10.37 2.33 9.87
C LYS A 167 -11.40 2.12 8.78
N TYR A 168 -11.55 3.09 7.88
CA TYR A 168 -12.60 3.11 6.86
C TYR A 168 -12.01 2.99 5.45
N GLY A 169 -12.64 2.13 4.64
CA GLY A 169 -12.17 1.81 3.30
C GLY A 169 -12.48 0.40 2.86
N VAL A 170 -12.02 0.04 1.67
CA VAL A 170 -12.34 -1.22 0.99
C VAL A 170 -11.06 -1.87 0.47
N LEU A 171 -10.89 -3.17 0.75
CA LEU A 171 -9.84 -4.01 0.16
C LEU A 171 -10.32 -4.53 -1.21
N LEU A 172 -9.65 -4.10 -2.28
CA LEU A 172 -10.13 -4.36 -3.65
C LEU A 172 -9.89 -5.81 -4.10
N ASN A 173 -8.91 -6.48 -3.50
CA ASN A 173 -8.66 -7.90 -3.73
C ASN A 173 -9.80 -8.78 -3.19
N GLU A 174 -10.40 -8.38 -2.06
CA GLU A 174 -11.54 -9.06 -1.43
C GLU A 174 -12.84 -8.78 -2.20
N LEU A 175 -12.95 -7.60 -2.82
CA LEU A 175 -14.10 -7.24 -3.65
C LEU A 175 -14.02 -7.86 -5.06
N GLY A 176 -12.83 -8.26 -5.54
CA GLY A 176 -12.67 -8.98 -6.82
C GLY A 176 -12.10 -8.16 -7.97
N PHE A 177 -11.44 -7.04 -7.69
CA PHE A 177 -10.84 -6.17 -8.72
C PHE A 177 -9.42 -6.57 -9.16
N ASP A 178 -8.74 -7.46 -8.44
CA ASP A 178 -7.32 -7.76 -8.71
C ASP A 178 -7.09 -8.36 -10.11
N GLU A 179 -7.85 -9.38 -10.49
CA GLU A 179 -7.57 -10.20 -11.67
C GLU A 179 -7.83 -9.45 -12.98
N ASN A 180 -9.01 -8.85 -13.11
CA ASN A 180 -9.46 -8.27 -14.38
C ASN A 180 -9.34 -6.74 -14.44
N PHE A 181 -8.99 -6.07 -13.34
CA PHE A 181 -8.82 -4.62 -13.31
C PHE A 181 -7.41 -4.20 -12.94
N LEU A 182 -6.98 -4.50 -11.71
CA LEU A 182 -5.75 -3.94 -11.14
C LEU A 182 -4.48 -4.61 -11.71
N THR A 183 -4.52 -5.92 -11.98
CA THR A 183 -3.42 -6.62 -12.63
C THR A 183 -3.17 -6.08 -14.04
N PRO A 184 -4.17 -5.98 -14.94
CA PRO A 184 -4.01 -5.32 -16.24
C PRO A 184 -3.55 -3.86 -16.13
N LEU A 185 -4.10 -3.09 -15.18
CA LEU A 185 -3.69 -1.69 -14.98
C LEU A 185 -2.20 -1.59 -14.65
N ARG A 186 -1.73 -2.42 -13.71
CA ARG A 186 -0.31 -2.50 -13.32
C ARG A 186 0.56 -2.91 -14.50
N GLU A 187 0.23 -4.04 -15.14
CA GLU A 187 1.11 -4.69 -16.12
C GLU A 187 1.13 -3.97 -17.47
N HIS A 188 -0.02 -3.51 -17.95
CA HIS A 188 -0.14 -2.98 -19.31
C HIS A 188 -0.01 -1.47 -19.39
N TYR A 189 -0.21 -0.73 -18.29
CA TYR A 189 -0.20 0.73 -18.31
C TYR A 189 0.85 1.30 -17.37
N ILE A 190 0.71 1.05 -16.06
CA ILE A 190 1.55 1.70 -15.05
C ILE A 190 3.02 1.26 -15.17
N SER A 191 3.28 -0.02 -15.44
CA SER A 191 4.63 -0.56 -15.60
C SER A 191 5.45 0.18 -16.66
N ALA A 192 4.83 0.62 -17.76
CA ALA A 192 5.51 1.36 -18.82
C ALA A 192 6.06 2.71 -18.31
N ILE A 193 5.31 3.37 -17.43
CA ILE A 193 5.69 4.65 -16.83
C ILE A 193 6.72 4.44 -15.72
N THR A 194 6.48 3.48 -14.82
CA THR A 194 7.36 3.24 -13.67
C THR A 194 8.73 2.72 -14.07
N SER A 195 8.83 1.97 -15.17
CA SER A 195 10.11 1.50 -15.73
C SER A 195 11.06 2.64 -16.08
N ILE A 196 10.51 3.79 -16.51
CA ILE A 196 11.28 4.98 -16.90
C ILE A 196 11.52 5.88 -15.69
N LEU A 197 10.51 6.12 -14.85
CA LEU A 197 10.62 7.06 -13.72
C LEU A 197 11.39 6.50 -12.52
N TYR A 198 11.39 5.18 -12.34
CA TYR A 198 12.00 4.51 -11.18
C TYR A 198 12.87 3.29 -11.54
N PRO A 199 13.82 3.43 -12.48
CA PRO A 199 14.65 2.30 -12.94
C PRO A 199 15.56 1.77 -11.83
N ASP A 200 15.94 2.62 -10.88
CA ASP A 200 16.80 2.33 -9.74
C ASP A 200 16.06 1.67 -8.56
N TRP A 201 14.73 1.58 -8.60
CA TRP A 201 13.94 1.09 -7.48
C TRP A 201 12.79 0.15 -7.91
N GLY A 202 13.12 -0.82 -8.77
CA GLY A 202 12.20 -1.90 -9.14
C GLY A 202 11.03 -1.49 -10.05
N GLY A 203 11.05 -0.28 -10.62
CA GLY A 203 9.96 0.25 -11.44
C GLY A 203 9.64 -0.58 -12.69
N ALA A 204 10.61 -1.35 -13.19
CA ALA A 204 10.45 -2.25 -14.34
C ALA A 204 10.09 -3.71 -13.97
N SER A 205 10.00 -4.02 -12.67
CA SER A 205 9.78 -5.38 -12.18
C SER A 205 8.74 -5.43 -11.06
N LEU A 206 7.73 -4.54 -11.15
CA LEU A 206 6.59 -4.54 -10.24
C LEU A 206 5.70 -5.74 -10.58
N ASP A 207 5.79 -6.83 -9.81
CA ASP A 207 5.19 -8.15 -10.08
C ASP A 207 4.02 -8.50 -9.13
N SER A 208 3.73 -7.63 -8.18
CA SER A 208 2.67 -7.84 -7.19
C SER A 208 2.12 -6.50 -6.70
N HIS A 209 0.92 -6.52 -6.12
CA HIS A 209 0.32 -5.32 -5.56
C HIS A 209 -0.60 -5.59 -4.38
N LYS A 210 -0.89 -4.54 -3.62
CA LYS A 210 -2.01 -4.47 -2.69
C LYS A 210 -2.78 -3.19 -2.97
N ALA A 211 -4.03 -3.33 -3.41
CA ALA A 211 -4.88 -2.19 -3.72
C ALA A 211 -6.04 -2.06 -2.74
N PHE A 212 -6.30 -0.84 -2.31
CA PHE A 212 -7.35 -0.53 -1.37
C PHE A 212 -7.84 0.91 -1.57
N VAL A 213 -9.08 1.15 -1.16
CA VAL A 213 -9.62 2.50 -1.07
C VAL A 213 -9.64 2.93 0.38
N VAL A 214 -9.26 4.18 0.65
CA VAL A 214 -9.46 4.83 1.95
C VAL A 214 -10.50 5.93 1.81
N LYS A 215 -11.30 6.11 2.87
CA LYS A 215 -12.34 7.13 2.95
C LYS A 215 -12.03 8.09 4.10
N TYR A 216 -12.05 9.38 3.80
CA TYR A 216 -12.00 10.43 4.81
C TYR A 216 -13.34 11.16 4.88
N LYS A 217 -13.85 11.35 6.09
CA LYS A 217 -15.13 12.00 6.39
C LYS A 217 -15.15 12.53 7.82
N LEU A 218 -15.81 13.66 8.06
CA LEU A 218 -15.99 14.19 9.41
C LEU A 218 -16.76 13.17 10.29
N GLY A 219 -16.20 12.86 11.47
CA GLY A 219 -16.72 11.83 12.38
C GLY A 219 -16.17 10.42 12.11
N GLU A 220 -15.45 10.22 11.01
CA GLU A 220 -14.71 9.00 10.67
C GLU A 220 -13.19 9.28 10.78
N ASP A 221 -12.38 8.79 9.84
CA ASP A 221 -10.98 9.22 9.69
C ASP A 221 -10.94 10.56 8.93
N THR A 222 -10.11 11.50 9.37
CA THR A 222 -9.97 12.83 8.72
C THR A 222 -8.60 13.07 8.13
N ASP A 223 -7.58 12.39 8.64
CA ASP A 223 -6.17 12.57 8.34
C ASP A 223 -5.42 11.22 8.32
N LEU A 224 -4.14 11.27 7.99
CA LEU A 224 -3.26 10.12 8.09
C LEU A 224 -1.87 10.57 8.55
N ASN A 225 -1.43 9.99 9.67
CA ASN A 225 -0.14 10.31 10.29
C ASN A 225 1.04 10.02 9.36
N TYR A 226 2.16 10.69 9.63
CA TYR A 226 3.40 10.54 8.88
C TYR A 226 3.93 9.10 8.90
N HIS A 227 4.03 8.47 7.74
CA HIS A 227 4.38 7.06 7.55
C HIS A 227 5.09 6.85 6.20
N TYR A 228 5.44 5.60 5.90
CA TYR A 228 5.93 5.17 4.58
C TYR A 228 5.13 3.94 4.15
N ASP A 229 5.16 3.64 2.86
CA ASP A 229 4.42 2.52 2.31
C ASP A 229 5.26 1.24 2.27
N ASN A 230 4.58 0.12 2.48
CA ASN A 230 5.14 -1.20 2.20
C ASN A 230 5.03 -1.52 0.69
N ALA A 231 5.70 -0.70 -0.11
CA ALA A 231 5.72 -0.74 -1.57
C ALA A 231 7.08 -0.30 -2.11
N GLU A 232 7.41 -0.71 -3.33
CA GLU A 232 8.51 -0.09 -4.06
C GLU A 232 8.01 1.23 -4.66
N ILE A 233 6.84 1.18 -5.31
CA ILE A 233 6.15 2.35 -5.89
C ILE A 233 4.69 2.35 -5.46
N THR A 234 4.17 3.52 -5.08
CA THR A 234 2.77 3.74 -4.72
C THR A 234 2.10 4.64 -5.76
N LEU A 235 0.91 4.23 -6.19
CA LEU A 235 -0.04 5.05 -6.92
C LEU A 235 -1.18 5.44 -5.98
N ASN A 236 -1.44 6.74 -5.83
CA ASN A 236 -2.55 7.27 -5.03
C ASN A 236 -3.42 8.14 -5.94
N VAL A 237 -4.70 7.78 -6.12
CA VAL A 237 -5.62 8.45 -7.03
C VAL A 237 -6.79 9.01 -6.26
N SER A 238 -7.06 10.30 -6.41
CA SER A 238 -8.27 10.92 -5.88
C SER A 238 -9.47 10.49 -6.74
N LEU A 239 -10.37 9.68 -6.20
CA LEU A 239 -11.52 9.17 -6.95
C LEU A 239 -12.66 10.17 -7.07
N GLY A 240 -12.63 11.29 -6.33
CA GLY A 240 -13.63 12.35 -6.41
C GLY A 240 -14.31 12.63 -5.07
N LYS A 241 -15.61 12.98 -5.16
CA LYS A 241 -16.40 13.73 -4.17
C LYS A 241 -15.86 15.14 -3.93
N THR A 242 -16.67 15.99 -3.30
CA THR A 242 -16.30 17.36 -2.95
C THR A 242 -15.76 17.39 -1.52
N PHE A 243 -14.56 17.93 -1.34
CA PHE A 243 -13.92 18.12 -0.03
C PHE A 243 -13.02 19.36 -0.02
N THR A 244 -12.65 19.80 1.17
CA THR A 244 -11.66 20.88 1.40
C THR A 244 -10.58 20.42 2.38
N GLY A 245 -9.36 20.93 2.25
CA GLY A 245 -8.19 20.43 2.97
C GLY A 245 -7.76 19.06 2.45
N GLY A 246 -7.10 18.26 3.28
CA GLY A 246 -6.67 16.91 2.89
C GLY A 246 -5.40 16.87 2.05
N GLU A 247 -4.62 17.93 1.99
CA GLU A 247 -3.39 17.99 1.23
C GLU A 247 -2.44 16.87 1.69
N LEU A 248 -1.78 16.25 0.72
CA LEU A 248 -0.73 15.28 1.02
C LEU A 248 0.54 16.05 1.33
N TYR A 249 1.25 15.64 2.37
CA TYR A 249 2.53 16.24 2.74
C TYR A 249 3.62 15.19 2.69
N PHE A 250 4.74 15.54 2.06
CA PHE A 250 5.89 14.65 1.87
C PHE A 250 7.11 15.22 2.57
N GLY A 251 7.85 14.37 3.28
CA GLY A 251 9.17 14.69 3.79
C GLY A 251 10.24 13.81 3.13
N ASP A 252 11.28 13.49 3.88
CA ASP A 252 12.44 12.77 3.35
C ASP A 252 12.14 11.28 3.06
N MET A 253 12.91 10.70 2.14
CA MET A 253 12.97 9.25 1.95
C MET A 253 13.50 8.56 3.22
N ILE A 254 12.99 7.36 3.51
CA ILE A 254 13.59 6.51 4.53
C ILE A 254 14.95 6.00 4.08
N GLU A 255 15.95 6.33 4.89
CA GLU A 255 17.27 5.71 4.82
C GLU A 255 17.48 4.82 6.06
N PRO A 256 17.80 3.52 5.92
CA PRO A 256 17.85 2.52 7.00
C PRO A 256 18.78 2.82 8.20
N GLN A 257 19.47 3.96 8.25
CA GLN A 257 20.44 4.31 9.30
C GLN A 257 20.46 5.80 9.67
N LYS A 258 19.63 6.65 9.05
CA LYS A 258 19.54 8.07 9.44
C LYS A 258 18.42 8.25 10.47
N VAL A 259 18.80 8.72 11.65
CA VAL A 259 17.83 9.28 12.61
C VAL A 259 17.21 10.50 11.93
N THR A 260 15.90 10.49 11.72
CA THR A 260 15.22 11.63 11.09
C THR A 260 15.46 12.90 11.89
N ASN A 261 15.97 13.92 11.21
CA ASN A 261 16.17 15.24 11.78
C ASN A 261 14.82 15.79 12.30
N LYS A 262 14.84 16.46 13.46
CA LYS A 262 13.63 17.05 14.08
C LYS A 262 12.97 18.16 13.24
N ASN A 263 13.61 18.62 12.16
CA ASN A 263 13.14 19.68 11.28
C ASN A 263 12.98 19.15 9.84
N THR A 264 12.05 18.23 9.61
CA THR A 264 11.69 17.84 8.24
C THR A 264 10.84 18.96 7.63
N ASN A 265 11.31 19.55 6.53
CA ASN A 265 10.48 20.46 5.73
C ASN A 265 9.51 19.62 4.91
N PHE A 266 8.23 19.95 4.98
CA PHE A 266 7.21 19.25 4.21
C PHE A 266 6.94 19.93 2.87
N SER A 267 6.84 19.12 1.82
CA SER A 267 6.30 19.52 0.53
C SER A 267 4.83 19.14 0.46
N GLU A 268 3.96 20.14 0.42
CA GLU A 268 2.52 19.93 0.28
C GLU A 268 2.10 19.82 -1.18
N ILE A 269 1.23 18.86 -1.44
CA ILE A 269 0.70 18.53 -2.76
C ILE A 269 -0.82 18.40 -2.64
N SER A 270 -1.54 19.23 -3.39
CA SER A 270 -3.00 19.15 -3.48
C SER A 270 -3.43 17.86 -4.16
N HIS A 271 -4.44 17.20 -3.61
CA HIS A 271 -5.02 16.01 -4.21
C HIS A 271 -6.24 16.41 -5.05
N VAL A 272 -6.17 16.16 -6.35
CA VAL A 272 -7.19 16.60 -7.32
C VAL A 272 -7.96 15.37 -7.82
N PRO A 273 -9.31 15.38 -7.85
CA PRO A 273 -10.10 14.31 -8.45
C PRO A 273 -9.56 13.89 -9.83
N THR A 274 -9.67 12.60 -10.15
CA THR A 274 -9.23 11.94 -11.39
C THR A 274 -7.72 11.96 -11.68
N VAL A 275 -6.93 12.61 -10.82
CA VAL A 275 -5.47 12.70 -10.93
C VAL A 275 -4.81 11.66 -10.03
N ALA A 276 -3.85 10.95 -10.61
CA ALA A 276 -2.92 10.10 -9.89
C ALA A 276 -1.75 10.91 -9.35
N LEU A 277 -1.28 10.52 -8.16
CA LEU A 277 0.01 10.85 -7.58
C LEU A 277 0.84 9.56 -7.49
N LEU A 278 2.00 9.57 -8.13
CA LEU A 278 2.93 8.44 -8.20
C LEU A 278 4.21 8.80 -7.43
N HIS A 279 4.63 7.93 -6.51
CA HIS A 279 5.84 8.13 -5.71
C HIS A 279 6.49 6.82 -5.27
N ARG A 280 7.73 6.86 -4.78
CA ARG A 280 8.37 5.70 -4.13
C ARG A 280 7.73 5.42 -2.78
N GLY A 281 7.59 4.15 -2.41
CA GLY A 281 7.02 3.77 -1.12
C GLY A 281 7.87 4.19 0.09
N GLN A 282 9.17 4.38 -0.10
CA GLN A 282 10.07 4.88 0.95
C GLN A 282 9.87 6.36 1.30
N HIS A 283 9.12 7.11 0.49
CA HIS A 283 8.85 8.50 0.81
C HIS A 283 7.97 8.59 2.04
N ARG A 284 8.49 9.24 3.08
CA ARG A 284 7.66 9.51 4.23
C ARG A 284 6.63 10.58 3.89
N HIS A 285 5.38 10.29 4.17
CA HIS A 285 4.29 11.17 3.82
C HIS A 285 3.09 10.97 4.75
N GLY A 286 2.11 11.87 4.65
CA GLY A 286 0.84 11.76 5.32
C GLY A 286 -0.22 12.60 4.62
N ALA A 287 -1.41 12.65 5.22
CA ALA A 287 -2.49 13.50 4.77
C ALA A 287 -2.91 14.43 5.89
N TRP A 288 -3.01 15.73 5.60
CA TRP A 288 -3.60 16.68 6.53
C TRP A 288 -5.10 16.41 6.71
N PRO A 289 -5.71 16.88 7.82
CA PRO A 289 -7.15 16.74 8.01
C PRO A 289 -7.97 17.38 6.90
N ILE A 290 -9.02 16.70 6.44
CA ILE A 290 -10.09 17.36 5.69
C ILE A 290 -10.88 18.29 6.60
N SER A 291 -11.35 19.41 6.07
CA SER A 291 -12.19 20.38 6.79
C SER A 291 -13.68 20.28 6.43
N SER A 292 -14.01 19.68 5.28
CA SER A 292 -15.39 19.42 4.87
C SER A 292 -15.46 18.30 3.83
N GLY A 293 -16.66 17.73 3.65
CA GLY A 293 -16.95 16.80 2.57
C GLY A 293 -16.50 15.36 2.81
N GLU A 294 -16.34 14.63 1.71
CA GLU A 294 -15.88 13.24 1.68
C GLU A 294 -14.76 13.12 0.65
N ARG A 295 -13.75 12.33 0.96
CA ARG A 295 -12.63 12.07 0.05
C ARG A 295 -12.37 10.58 -0.03
N TYR A 296 -12.41 10.05 -1.24
CA TYR A 296 -12.08 8.66 -1.55
C TYR A 296 -10.77 8.62 -2.33
N ASN A 297 -9.80 7.84 -1.84
CA ASN A 297 -8.54 7.65 -2.55
C ASN A 297 -8.33 6.17 -2.86
N LEU A 298 -8.11 5.84 -4.13
CA LEU A 298 -7.56 4.55 -4.54
C LEU A 298 -6.05 4.56 -4.29
N ILE A 299 -5.56 3.59 -3.54
CA ILE A 299 -4.13 3.42 -3.26
C ILE A 299 -3.72 2.05 -3.76
N ILE A 300 -2.66 2.00 -4.56
CA ILE A 300 -2.06 0.77 -5.07
C ILE A 300 -0.60 0.74 -4.64
N TRP A 301 -0.29 -0.12 -3.67
CA TRP A 301 1.07 -0.47 -3.29
C TRP A 301 1.59 -1.50 -4.28
N MET A 302 2.52 -1.11 -5.15
CA MET A 302 3.13 -2.00 -6.13
C MET A 302 4.51 -2.44 -5.67
N ARG A 303 4.80 -3.72 -5.85
CA ARG A 303 5.98 -4.37 -5.28
C ARG A 303 6.75 -5.15 -6.31
N SER A 304 8.06 -5.20 -6.11
CA SER A 304 9.02 -5.92 -6.93
C SER A 304 9.70 -7.00 -6.10
N SER A 305 9.47 -8.26 -6.45
CA SER A 305 10.17 -9.37 -5.83
C SER A 305 11.68 -9.33 -6.12
N ALA A 306 12.10 -8.73 -7.24
CA ALA A 306 13.51 -8.53 -7.57
C ALA A 306 14.24 -7.63 -6.56
N VAL A 307 13.55 -6.63 -6.02
CA VAL A 307 14.08 -5.78 -4.93
C VAL A 307 13.95 -6.50 -3.59
N ARG A 308 12.76 -7.05 -3.29
CA ARG A 308 12.44 -7.59 -1.97
C ARG A 308 13.21 -8.86 -1.62
N ASN A 309 13.47 -9.72 -2.60
CA ASN A 309 14.23 -10.95 -2.37
C ASN A 309 15.71 -10.67 -2.03
N VAL A 310 16.21 -9.46 -2.26
CA VAL A 310 17.57 -9.04 -1.86
C VAL A 310 17.58 -8.51 -0.42
N CYS A 311 16.63 -7.65 -0.06
CA CYS A 311 16.58 -7.05 1.27
C CYS A 311 15.12 -6.77 1.69
N CYS A 312 14.74 -7.29 2.85
CA CYS A 312 13.41 -7.06 3.41
C CYS A 312 13.26 -5.59 3.85
N PRO A 313 12.22 -4.86 3.40
CA PRO A 313 12.02 -3.47 3.79
C PRO A 313 11.61 -3.28 5.26
N MET A 314 11.28 -4.37 5.97
CA MET A 314 10.91 -4.32 7.39
C MET A 314 12.09 -4.56 8.33
N CYS A 315 12.89 -5.60 8.08
CA CYS A 315 14.03 -5.93 8.95
C CYS A 315 15.39 -5.52 8.41
N HIS A 316 15.46 -5.06 7.16
CA HIS A 316 16.70 -4.67 6.46
C HIS A 316 17.76 -5.77 6.37
N ASN A 317 17.33 -7.04 6.39
CA ASN A 317 18.17 -8.22 6.19
C ASN A 317 17.69 -9.01 4.96
N GLU A 318 18.52 -9.96 4.53
CA GLU A 318 18.09 -11.00 3.59
C GLU A 318 16.80 -11.69 4.13
N PRO A 319 15.75 -11.84 3.30
CA PRO A 319 14.46 -12.29 3.79
C PRO A 319 14.41 -13.79 4.06
N ASP A 320 13.96 -14.18 5.27
CA ASP A 320 13.58 -15.56 5.59
C ASP A 320 12.12 -15.79 5.14
N LEU A 321 11.91 -16.55 4.06
CA LEU A 321 10.64 -16.59 3.34
C LEU A 321 9.67 -17.65 3.88
N VAL A 322 8.48 -17.20 4.29
CA VAL A 322 7.35 -18.03 4.70
C VAL A 322 6.24 -17.94 3.64
N PRO A 323 5.73 -19.09 3.12
CA PRO A 323 4.65 -19.09 2.14
C PRO A 323 3.42 -18.36 2.66
N THR A 324 2.69 -17.72 1.74
CA THR A 324 1.43 -17.03 2.07
C THR A 324 0.43 -17.14 0.92
N VAL A 325 -0.76 -16.64 1.16
CA VAL A 325 -1.85 -16.59 0.20
C VAL A 325 -1.84 -15.26 -0.55
N GLY A 326 -2.23 -15.28 -1.82
CA GLY A 326 -2.30 -14.09 -2.67
C GLY A 326 -0.90 -13.53 -2.92
N PHE A 327 -0.78 -12.20 -3.03
CA PHE A 327 0.50 -11.53 -3.27
C PHE A 327 1.37 -11.37 -2.01
N GLY A 328 0.83 -11.62 -0.81
CA GLY A 328 1.58 -11.47 0.43
C GLY A 328 2.21 -10.08 0.58
N ASP A 329 3.52 -10.08 0.84
CA ASP A 329 4.36 -8.88 0.83
C ASP A 329 5.27 -8.83 -0.41
N GLY A 330 4.91 -9.49 -1.51
CA GLY A 330 5.61 -9.37 -2.79
C GLY A 330 6.97 -10.06 -2.86
N PHE A 331 7.25 -11.01 -1.96
CA PHE A 331 8.42 -11.87 -2.06
C PHE A 331 8.09 -13.11 -2.89
N THR A 332 9.08 -13.64 -3.60
CA THR A 332 8.97 -14.87 -4.41
C THR A 332 10.17 -15.78 -4.14
N LYS A 333 10.11 -17.05 -4.53
CA LYS A 333 11.31 -17.90 -4.65
C LYS A 333 11.55 -18.18 -6.13
N GLN A 334 12.78 -18.04 -6.59
CA GLN A 334 13.15 -18.60 -7.89
C GLN A 334 13.03 -20.11 -7.79
N THR A 335 12.21 -20.72 -8.64
CA THR A 335 12.27 -22.16 -8.87
C THR A 335 13.56 -22.41 -9.63
N GLU A 336 14.55 -23.04 -9.00
CA GLU A 336 15.68 -23.61 -9.73
C GLU A 336 15.13 -24.61 -10.75
N THR A 337 15.04 -24.19 -12.01
CA THR A 337 14.87 -25.13 -13.11
C THR A 337 16.20 -25.86 -13.25
N VAL A 338 16.35 -26.99 -12.56
CA VAL A 338 17.41 -27.94 -12.87
C VAL A 338 17.11 -28.44 -14.27
N ASP A 339 17.97 -28.12 -15.23
CA ASP A 339 17.85 -28.58 -16.61
C ASP A 339 18.16 -30.08 -16.63
N VAL A 340 17.12 -30.92 -16.45
CA VAL A 340 17.25 -32.38 -16.43
C VAL A 340 17.31 -32.90 -17.88
N CYS A 341 18.27 -32.42 -18.66
CA CYS A 341 18.54 -32.91 -20.02
C CYS A 341 20.04 -32.81 -20.35
N ALA A 342 20.87 -33.52 -19.59
CA ALA A 342 22.21 -33.92 -20.03
C ALA A 342 22.69 -35.15 -19.25
N VAL A 343 22.30 -36.35 -19.70
CA VAL A 343 23.03 -37.61 -19.48
C VAL A 343 23.06 -38.38 -20.77
#